data_AF-A0A947D186-F1
#
_entry.id   AF-A0A947D186-F1
#
_cell.length_a   1.000
_cell.length_b   1.000
_cell.length_c   1.000
_cell.angle_alpha   90.00
_cell.angle_beta   90.00
_cell.angle_gamma   90.00
#
_symmetry.space_group_name_H-M   'P 1'
#
loop_
_entity.id
_entity.type
_entity.pdbx_description
1 polymer ?
#
loop_
_entity_poly.entity_id
_entity_poly.type
_entity_poly.pdbx_seq_one_letter_code
_entity_poly.pdbx_strand_id
1 'polypeptide(L)'
;MRWAVWRSFCSNGFRLEAYGVRLLGTSLETIRQAEDRGAFKALMTAIGEPVLPSTTVTDVDEALKAAAAIGYPVIVRPAYTLGGSGGGHAETPELPLVLGSEWLALVQVLPFMLLGLAFGKLGVAERPAAHRALLNRGLRWALVVWLPLFALLLWRRLGVSAVGPTDEDWALVLLTGWAMSFVYGLVFFRWVPPALPAWTAPIVAVGRMAFTNYILQTVLAVGLMRLFRLYGATTLAEELLAAGAIYGVNVAVSRFWLRRYRFGPLEWLWRMGTYGRWISLRR
;
A
#
# COMPACT_ATOMS: atom_id res chain seq x y z
N MET A 1 -13.32 -14.71 -25.39
CA MET A 1 -11.97 -15.33 -25.39
C MET A 1 -11.05 -14.88 -24.24
N ARG A 2 -11.18 -13.65 -23.69
CA ARG A 2 -10.32 -13.15 -22.59
C ARG A 2 -10.59 -13.74 -21.18
N TRP A 3 -11.71 -14.42 -20.97
CA TRP A 3 -12.07 -15.05 -19.67
C TRP A 3 -11.60 -16.51 -19.52
N ALA A 4 -11.27 -17.19 -20.63
CA ALA A 4 -10.81 -18.59 -20.61
C ALA A 4 -9.37 -18.73 -20.09
N VAL A 5 -8.55 -17.70 -20.28
CA VAL A 5 -7.14 -17.68 -19.84
C VAL A 5 -7.04 -17.63 -18.31
N TRP A 6 -7.98 -16.96 -17.63
CA TRP A 6 -7.94 -16.80 -16.18
C TRP A 6 -8.48 -18.02 -15.42
N ARG A 7 -9.52 -18.69 -15.93
CA ARG A 7 -9.94 -20.01 -15.40
C ARG A 7 -8.75 -20.97 -15.39
N SER A 8 -7.96 -20.99 -16.46
CA SER A 8 -6.77 -21.84 -16.57
C SER A 8 -5.67 -21.49 -15.57
N PHE A 9 -5.51 -20.23 -15.16
CA PHE A 9 -4.45 -19.82 -14.21
C PHE A 9 -4.79 -20.20 -12.76
N CYS A 10 -6.06 -20.10 -12.36
CA CYS A 10 -6.51 -20.49 -11.02
C CYS A 10 -6.87 -21.97 -10.91
N SER A 11 -7.34 -22.62 -11.99
CA SER A 11 -7.65 -24.05 -11.96
C SER A 11 -6.42 -24.94 -12.11
N ASN A 12 -5.33 -24.45 -12.72
CA ASN A 12 -4.11 -25.23 -12.96
C ASN A 12 -2.93 -24.89 -12.03
N GLY A 13 -3.18 -24.19 -10.91
CA GLY A 13 -2.20 -23.96 -9.86
C GLY A 13 -0.97 -23.15 -10.29
N PHE A 14 -0.24 -22.65 -9.31
CA PHE A 14 1.09 -22.11 -9.54
C PHE A 14 1.98 -23.23 -10.12
N ARG A 15 2.21 -23.22 -11.45
CA ARG A 15 2.98 -24.25 -12.16
C ARG A 15 4.49 -24.19 -11.87
N LEU A 16 4.90 -23.85 -10.65
CA LEU A 16 6.30 -23.83 -10.22
C LEU A 16 6.96 -25.20 -10.45
N GLU A 17 6.22 -26.29 -10.25
CA GLU A 17 6.66 -27.66 -10.55
C GLU A 17 6.93 -27.88 -12.04
N ALA A 18 6.13 -27.28 -12.93
CA ALA A 18 6.36 -27.38 -14.39
C ALA A 18 7.66 -26.69 -14.83
N TYR A 19 8.19 -25.79 -13.99
CA TYR A 19 9.48 -25.12 -14.20
C TYR A 19 10.59 -25.70 -13.31
N GLY A 20 10.35 -26.84 -12.63
CA GLY A 20 11.32 -27.47 -11.74
C GLY A 20 11.66 -26.65 -10.48
N VAL A 21 10.81 -25.67 -10.13
CA VAL A 21 11.01 -24.78 -8.98
C VAL A 21 10.30 -25.37 -7.77
N ARG A 22 11.08 -25.72 -6.75
CA ARG A 22 10.54 -26.19 -5.46
C ARG A 22 10.12 -25.02 -4.58
N LEU A 23 8.87 -24.99 -4.17
CA LEU A 23 8.37 -24.06 -3.15
C LEU A 23 8.91 -24.47 -1.77
N LEU A 24 9.48 -23.52 -1.02
CA LEU A 24 9.97 -23.73 0.34
C LEU A 24 9.00 -23.10 1.34
N GLY A 25 8.75 -23.78 2.47
CA GLY A 25 7.85 -23.30 3.52
C GLY A 25 6.42 -23.85 3.36
N THR A 26 5.43 -22.96 3.34
CA THR A 26 4.00 -23.33 3.27
C THR A 26 3.66 -23.98 1.93
N SER A 27 2.99 -25.14 1.98
CA SER A 27 2.59 -25.86 0.78
C SER A 27 1.57 -25.07 -0.05
N LEU A 28 1.52 -25.30 -1.36
CA LEU A 28 0.55 -24.64 -2.23
C LEU A 28 -0.89 -24.98 -1.82
N GLU A 29 -1.13 -26.20 -1.37
CA GLU A 29 -2.44 -26.63 -0.88
C GLU A 29 -2.84 -25.86 0.38
N THR A 30 -1.91 -25.67 1.32
CA THR A 30 -2.16 -24.85 2.51
C THR A 30 -2.45 -23.40 2.15
N ILE A 31 -1.75 -22.83 1.15
CA ILE A 31 -2.03 -21.48 0.64
C ILE A 31 -3.44 -21.42 0.05
N ARG A 32 -3.82 -22.40 -0.78
CA ARG A 32 -5.16 -22.49 -1.37
C ARG A 32 -6.24 -22.58 -0.29
N GLN A 33 -6.05 -23.42 0.72
CA GLN A 33 -7.00 -23.57 1.83
C GLN A 33 -7.19 -22.28 2.62
N ALA A 34 -6.16 -21.42 2.70
CA ALA A 34 -6.24 -20.14 3.39
C ALA A 34 -6.84 -19.02 2.53
N GLU A 35 -6.48 -18.96 1.24
CA GLU A 35 -6.83 -17.85 0.34
C GLU A 35 -8.17 -18.03 -0.39
N ASP A 36 -8.55 -19.27 -0.69
CA ASP A 36 -9.86 -19.59 -1.27
C ASP A 36 -10.94 -19.56 -0.18
N ARG A 37 -11.95 -18.71 -0.37
CA ARG A 37 -12.99 -18.49 0.66
C ARG A 37 -13.87 -19.72 0.88
N GLY A 38 -14.10 -20.52 -0.15
CA GLY A 38 -14.87 -21.76 -0.04
C GLY A 38 -14.07 -22.83 0.71
N ALA A 39 -12.81 -23.04 0.33
CA ALA A 39 -11.91 -23.98 0.99
C ALA A 39 -11.68 -23.60 2.46
N PHE A 40 -11.49 -22.31 2.75
CA PHE A 40 -11.34 -21.80 4.10
C PHE A 40 -12.58 -22.06 4.96
N LYS A 41 -13.78 -21.78 4.43
CA LYS A 41 -15.05 -22.08 5.13
C LYS A 41 -15.21 -23.57 5.42
N ALA A 42 -14.89 -24.42 4.44
CA ALA A 42 -14.95 -25.87 4.61
C ALA A 42 -13.96 -26.34 5.70
N LEU A 43 -12.74 -25.80 5.70
CA LEU A 43 -11.73 -26.10 6.71
C LEU A 43 -12.19 -25.68 8.12
N MET A 44 -12.68 -24.45 8.29
CA MET A 44 -13.21 -23.96 9.58
C MET A 44 -14.36 -24.83 10.08
N THR A 45 -15.27 -25.22 9.19
CA THR A 45 -16.37 -26.12 9.52
C THR A 45 -15.85 -27.49 9.95
N ALA A 46 -14.85 -28.02 9.25
CA ALA A 46 -14.26 -29.33 9.56
C ALA A 46 -13.55 -29.36 10.93
N ILE A 47 -12.96 -28.24 11.37
CA ILE A 47 -12.33 -28.13 12.69
C ILE A 47 -13.30 -27.68 13.79
N GLY A 48 -14.58 -27.49 13.48
CA GLY A 48 -15.62 -27.10 14.44
C GLY A 48 -15.63 -25.62 14.83
N GLU A 49 -14.95 -24.76 14.07
CA GLU A 49 -14.99 -23.32 14.29
C GLU A 49 -16.26 -22.70 13.66
N PRO A 50 -16.95 -21.79 14.36
CA PRO A 50 -18.15 -21.17 13.85
C PRO A 50 -17.85 -20.27 12.65
N VAL A 51 -18.64 -20.41 11.59
CA VAL A 51 -18.53 -19.58 10.38
C VAL A 51 -19.82 -18.83 10.13
N LEU A 52 -19.71 -17.53 9.82
CA LEU A 52 -20.85 -16.72 9.44
C LEU A 52 -21.52 -17.24 8.15
N PRO A 53 -22.85 -17.10 8.02
CA PRO A 53 -23.56 -17.35 6.77
C PRO A 53 -22.91 -16.57 5.63
N SER A 54 -22.45 -17.29 4.62
CA SER A 54 -21.66 -16.72 3.52
C SER A 54 -21.70 -17.65 2.32
N THR A 55 -21.64 -17.07 1.14
CA THR A 55 -21.64 -17.79 -0.14
C THR A 55 -20.52 -17.26 -1.00
N THR A 56 -19.75 -18.15 -1.60
CA THR A 56 -18.75 -17.79 -2.62
C THR A 56 -19.46 -17.69 -3.97
N VAL A 57 -19.27 -16.56 -4.65
CA VAL A 57 -19.92 -16.23 -5.92
C VAL A 57 -18.85 -15.78 -6.91
N THR A 58 -19.11 -15.99 -8.20
CA THR A 58 -18.16 -15.60 -9.25
C THR A 58 -18.73 -14.56 -10.21
N ASP A 59 -20.02 -14.26 -10.07
CA ASP A 59 -20.75 -13.29 -10.89
C ASP A 59 -21.54 -12.31 -10.02
N VAL A 60 -21.80 -11.13 -10.57
CA VAL A 60 -22.56 -10.05 -9.91
C VAL A 60 -23.98 -10.48 -9.57
N ASP A 61 -24.66 -11.16 -10.48
CA ASP A 61 -26.06 -11.55 -10.28
C ASP A 61 -26.17 -12.62 -9.19
N GLU A 62 -25.19 -13.53 -9.11
CA GLU A 62 -25.07 -14.49 -8.02
C GLU A 62 -24.81 -13.79 -6.68
N ALA A 63 -23.97 -12.75 -6.68
CA ALA A 63 -23.66 -11.96 -5.49
C ALA A 63 -24.91 -11.26 -4.95
N LEU A 64 -25.71 -10.63 -5.82
CA LEU A 64 -26.96 -9.95 -5.43
C LEU A 64 -27.99 -10.94 -4.87
N LYS A 65 -28.13 -12.12 -5.49
CA LYS A 65 -29.03 -13.18 -5.00
C LYS A 65 -28.58 -13.71 -3.64
N ALA A 66 -27.27 -13.95 -3.48
CA ALA A 66 -26.71 -14.42 -2.21
C ALA A 66 -26.87 -13.37 -1.11
N ALA A 67 -26.65 -12.08 -1.42
CA ALA A 67 -26.83 -10.98 -0.48
C ALA A 67 -28.29 -10.87 -0.03
N ALA A 68 -29.24 -10.95 -0.96
CA ALA A 68 -30.67 -10.94 -0.65
C ALA A 68 -31.09 -12.15 0.23
N ALA A 69 -30.50 -13.33 0.01
CA ALA A 69 -30.79 -14.53 0.79
C ALA A 69 -30.21 -14.48 2.21
N ILE A 70 -29.03 -13.87 2.40
CA ILE A 70 -28.38 -13.72 3.71
C ILE A 70 -29.04 -12.58 4.52
N GLY A 71 -29.48 -11.51 3.83
CA GLY A 71 -30.01 -10.31 4.44
C GLY A 71 -28.93 -9.24 4.67
N TYR A 72 -29.31 -7.97 4.45
CA TYR A 72 -28.41 -6.83 4.64
C TYR A 72 -28.31 -6.42 6.13
N PRO A 73 -27.17 -5.87 6.58
CA PRO A 73 -25.96 -5.57 5.81
C PRO A 73 -25.09 -6.80 5.52
N VAL A 74 -24.42 -6.81 4.36
CA VAL A 74 -23.50 -7.89 3.95
C VAL A 74 -22.08 -7.38 3.73
N ILE A 75 -21.10 -8.25 3.93
CA ILE A 75 -19.68 -7.95 3.68
C ILE A 75 -19.21 -8.73 2.46
N VAL A 76 -18.70 -8.00 1.46
CA VAL A 76 -18.08 -8.55 0.26
C VAL A 76 -16.58 -8.69 0.50
N ARG A 77 -16.05 -9.90 0.32
CA ARG A 77 -14.63 -10.21 0.53
C ARG A 77 -14.08 -11.02 -0.65
N PRO A 78 -13.27 -10.44 -1.54
CA PRO A 78 -12.65 -11.19 -2.61
C PRO A 78 -11.66 -12.25 -2.07
N ALA A 79 -11.49 -13.31 -2.84
CA ALA A 79 -10.49 -14.36 -2.60
C ALA A 79 -9.12 -13.91 -3.13
N TYR A 80 -8.03 -14.41 -2.54
CA TYR A 80 -6.65 -14.09 -2.94
C TYR A 80 -6.27 -12.59 -2.88
N THR A 81 -6.92 -11.81 -2.01
CA THR A 81 -6.56 -10.41 -1.74
C THR A 81 -6.19 -10.20 -0.28
N LEU A 82 -5.31 -9.22 -0.04
CA LEU A 82 -4.85 -8.80 1.28
C LEU A 82 -5.26 -7.34 1.54
N GLY A 83 -5.37 -6.95 2.80
CA GLY A 83 -5.65 -5.56 3.19
C GLY A 83 -7.08 -5.08 2.94
N GLY A 84 -8.01 -5.97 2.59
CA GLY A 84 -9.41 -5.60 2.31
C GLY A 84 -9.64 -5.01 0.91
N SER A 85 -8.61 -5.04 0.05
CA SER A 85 -8.71 -4.59 -1.34
C SER A 85 -9.77 -5.41 -2.12
N GLY A 86 -10.57 -4.70 -2.92
CA GLY A 86 -11.71 -5.24 -3.66
C GLY A 86 -12.91 -5.68 -2.80
N GLY A 87 -12.84 -5.52 -1.47
CA GLY A 87 -13.93 -5.80 -0.54
C GLY A 87 -14.73 -4.55 -0.16
N GLY A 88 -15.84 -4.75 0.54
CA GLY A 88 -16.71 -3.67 1.00
C GLY A 88 -17.83 -4.16 1.89
N HIS A 89 -18.60 -3.23 2.46
CA HIS A 89 -19.89 -3.53 3.08
C HIS A 89 -20.99 -2.96 2.19
N ALA A 90 -22.11 -3.66 2.10
CA ALA A 90 -23.30 -3.20 1.40
C ALA A 90 -24.47 -3.19 2.38
N GLU A 91 -25.11 -2.03 2.51
CA GLU A 91 -26.32 -1.84 3.30
C GLU A 91 -27.60 -1.94 2.44
N THR A 92 -27.45 -1.72 1.14
CA THR A 92 -28.52 -1.75 0.14
C THR A 92 -28.14 -2.67 -1.02
N PRO A 93 -29.09 -3.02 -1.92
CA PRO A 93 -28.82 -3.84 -3.11
C PRO A 93 -27.83 -3.22 -4.12
N GLU A 94 -27.45 -1.97 -3.92
CA GLU A 94 -26.36 -1.32 -4.64
C GLU A 94 -25.04 -1.86 -4.09
N LEU A 95 -24.65 -3.07 -4.51
CA LEU A 95 -23.35 -3.61 -4.15
C LEU A 95 -22.26 -2.70 -4.74
N PRO A 96 -21.39 -2.08 -3.93
CA PRO A 96 -20.23 -1.36 -4.42
C PRO A 96 -19.27 -2.39 -5.00
N LEU A 97 -19.45 -2.67 -6.27
CA LEU A 97 -18.75 -3.72 -6.97
C LEU A 97 -17.38 -3.19 -7.38
N VAL A 98 -16.45 -3.18 -6.43
CA VAL A 98 -15.02 -2.89 -6.67
C VAL A 98 -14.36 -4.14 -7.28
N LEU A 99 -14.94 -4.68 -8.35
CA LEU A 99 -14.29 -5.73 -9.14
C LEU A 99 -13.48 -5.07 -10.25
N GLY A 100 -12.14 -5.11 -10.11
CA GLY A 100 -11.25 -4.97 -11.27
C GLY A 100 -10.11 -3.95 -11.17
N SER A 101 -10.01 -3.16 -10.10
CA SER A 101 -8.96 -2.11 -10.02
C SER A 101 -7.59 -2.61 -9.51
N GLU A 102 -7.47 -3.85 -9.05
CA GLU A 102 -6.19 -4.35 -8.50
C GLU A 102 -5.10 -4.56 -9.55
N TRP A 103 -5.46 -4.93 -10.79
CA TRP A 103 -4.50 -4.97 -11.89
C TRP A 103 -3.97 -3.58 -12.24
N LEU A 104 -4.79 -2.55 -12.08
CA LEU A 104 -4.33 -1.17 -12.21
C LEU A 104 -3.29 -0.86 -11.15
N ALA A 105 -3.39 -1.40 -9.92
CA ALA A 105 -2.37 -1.22 -8.88
C ALA A 105 -1.02 -1.87 -9.26
N LEU A 106 -0.99 -3.02 -9.92
CA LEU A 106 0.27 -3.60 -10.42
C LEU A 106 0.85 -2.80 -11.59
N VAL A 107 0.01 -2.38 -12.54
CA VAL A 107 0.39 -1.47 -13.63
C VAL A 107 0.83 -0.10 -13.09
N GLN A 108 0.34 0.30 -11.92
CA GLN A 108 0.74 1.51 -11.19
C GLN A 108 2.11 1.35 -10.53
N VAL A 109 2.27 0.36 -9.65
CA VAL A 109 3.42 0.27 -8.75
C VAL A 109 4.65 -0.22 -9.50
N LEU A 110 4.51 -1.18 -10.42
CA LEU A 110 5.64 -1.85 -11.03
C LEU A 110 6.53 -0.89 -11.86
N PRO A 111 6.01 -0.02 -12.74
CA PRO A 111 6.84 0.95 -13.45
C PRO A 111 7.58 1.92 -12.53
N PHE A 112 6.94 2.39 -11.44
CA PHE A 112 7.59 3.27 -10.47
C PHE A 112 8.66 2.56 -9.64
N MET A 113 8.41 1.30 -9.27
CA MET A 113 9.39 0.47 -8.59
C MET A 113 10.60 0.24 -9.50
N LEU A 114 10.38 -0.10 -10.78
CA LEU A 114 11.45 -0.31 -11.76
C LEU A 114 12.23 0.99 -12.03
N LEU A 115 11.53 2.12 -12.13
CA LEU A 115 12.15 3.42 -12.29
C LEU A 115 12.97 3.82 -11.05
N GLY A 116 12.44 3.58 -9.84
CA GLY A 116 13.18 3.78 -8.59
C GLY A 116 14.43 2.90 -8.51
N LEU A 117 14.32 1.63 -8.89
CA LEU A 117 15.45 0.71 -8.98
C LEU A 117 16.50 1.17 -10.00
N ALA A 118 16.06 1.67 -11.16
CA ALA A 118 16.94 2.24 -12.17
C ALA A 118 17.66 3.49 -11.65
N PHE A 119 16.95 4.40 -10.96
CA PHE A 119 17.54 5.57 -10.31
C PHE A 119 18.59 5.20 -9.26
N GLY A 120 18.30 4.17 -8.45
CA GLY A 120 19.25 3.62 -7.48
C GLY A 120 20.48 3.03 -8.16
N LYS A 121 20.30 2.20 -9.20
CA LYS A 121 21.43 1.60 -9.95
C LYS A 121 22.29 2.63 -10.68
N LEU A 122 21.68 3.73 -11.16
CA LEU A 122 22.39 4.84 -11.79
C LEU A 122 23.14 5.71 -10.77
N GLY A 123 22.92 5.51 -9.47
CA GLY A 123 23.57 6.29 -8.44
C GLY A 123 23.01 7.72 -8.31
N VAL A 124 21.76 7.94 -8.73
CA VAL A 124 21.14 9.29 -8.74
C VAL A 124 20.97 9.81 -7.32
N ALA A 125 20.68 8.93 -6.36
CA ALA A 125 20.52 9.30 -4.96
C ALA A 125 21.86 9.65 -4.28
N GLU A 126 22.93 8.97 -4.67
CA GLU A 126 24.28 9.15 -4.13
C GLU A 126 24.99 10.35 -4.77
N ARG A 127 24.75 10.60 -6.06
CA ARG A 127 25.39 11.67 -6.84
C ARG A 127 24.37 12.45 -7.68
N PRO A 128 23.43 13.17 -7.05
CA PRO A 128 22.39 13.92 -7.76
C PRO A 128 22.97 15.03 -8.65
N ALA A 129 24.07 15.66 -8.20
CA ALA A 129 24.74 16.71 -8.96
C ALA A 129 25.30 16.22 -10.30
N ALA A 130 25.79 14.98 -10.37
CA ALA A 130 26.28 14.37 -11.61
C ALA A 130 25.15 14.09 -12.62
N HIS A 131 23.92 13.93 -12.13
CA HIS A 131 22.75 13.60 -12.93
C HIS A 131 21.84 14.80 -13.23
N ARG A 132 22.31 16.04 -13.04
CA ARG A 132 21.52 17.28 -13.25
C ARG A 132 20.85 17.34 -14.63
N ALA A 133 21.53 16.91 -15.69
CA ALA A 133 20.96 16.93 -17.04
C ALA A 133 19.79 15.94 -17.21
N LEU A 134 19.85 14.78 -16.54
CA LEU A 134 18.73 13.82 -16.50
C LEU A 134 17.56 14.40 -15.71
N LEU A 135 17.82 14.93 -14.52
CA LEU A 135 16.80 15.51 -13.64
C LEU A 135 16.09 16.70 -14.29
N ASN A 136 16.83 17.61 -14.93
CA ASN A 136 16.27 18.76 -15.64
C ASN A 136 15.42 18.32 -16.86
N ARG A 137 15.85 17.29 -17.61
CA ARG A 137 15.04 16.74 -18.71
C ARG A 137 13.74 16.14 -18.17
N GLY A 138 13.81 15.37 -17.09
CA GLY A 138 12.61 14.84 -16.41
C GLY A 138 11.66 15.95 -15.97
N LEU A 139 12.18 17.02 -15.35
CA LEU A 139 11.38 18.17 -14.92
C LEU A 139 10.73 18.93 -16.10
N ARG A 140 11.44 19.06 -17.22
CA ARG A 140 10.87 19.65 -18.45
C ARG A 140 9.72 18.80 -19.00
N TRP A 141 9.91 17.48 -19.08
CA TRP A 141 8.84 16.56 -19.49
C TRP A 141 7.65 16.62 -18.54
N ALA A 142 7.89 16.74 -17.24
CA ALA A 142 6.83 16.96 -16.27
C ALA A 142 6.07 18.27 -16.55
N LEU A 143 6.75 19.38 -16.81
CA LEU A 143 6.06 20.64 -17.13
C LEU A 143 5.25 20.56 -18.44
N VAL A 144 5.77 19.91 -19.48
CA VAL A 144 5.13 19.83 -20.80
C VAL A 144 3.95 18.85 -20.82
N VAL A 145 4.06 17.72 -20.12
CA VAL A 145 3.05 16.65 -20.18
C VAL A 145 2.11 16.69 -18.97
N TRP A 146 2.64 16.88 -17.76
CA TRP A 146 1.85 16.79 -16.54
C TRP A 146 1.06 18.06 -16.24
N LEU A 147 1.66 19.25 -16.42
CA LEU A 147 0.99 20.51 -16.10
C LEU A 147 -0.35 20.67 -16.88
N PRO A 148 -0.42 20.35 -18.19
CA PRO A 148 -1.69 20.37 -18.92
C PRO A 148 -2.70 19.32 -18.45
N LEU A 149 -2.25 18.09 -18.14
CA LEU A 149 -3.11 17.03 -17.61
C LEU A 149 -3.69 17.39 -16.24
N PHE A 150 -2.87 18.00 -15.37
CA PHE A 150 -3.29 18.47 -14.06
C PHE A 150 -4.25 19.67 -14.18
N ALA A 151 -3.99 20.59 -15.11
CA ALA A 151 -4.91 21.69 -15.41
C ALA A 151 -6.25 21.18 -15.95
N LEU A 152 -6.25 20.17 -16.81
CA LEU A 152 -7.47 19.51 -17.30
C LEU A 152 -8.25 18.85 -16.16
N LEU A 153 -7.55 18.16 -15.25
CA LEU A 153 -8.19 17.58 -14.07
C LEU A 153 -8.83 18.67 -13.21
N LEU A 154 -8.07 19.72 -12.90
CA LEU A 154 -8.55 20.82 -12.06
C LEU A 154 -9.76 21.51 -12.71
N TRP A 155 -9.72 21.74 -14.03
CA TRP A 155 -10.84 22.29 -14.79
C TRP A 155 -12.09 21.41 -14.69
N ARG A 156 -11.96 20.10 -14.91
CA ARG A 156 -13.08 19.15 -14.75
C ARG A 156 -13.59 19.14 -13.31
N ARG A 157 -12.71 19.21 -12.31
CA ARG A 157 -13.08 19.21 -10.88
C ARG A 157 -13.77 20.49 -10.43
N LEU A 158 -13.36 21.65 -10.94
CA LEU A 158 -13.97 22.93 -10.59
C LEU A 158 -15.32 23.15 -11.29
N GLY A 159 -15.56 22.49 -12.42
CA GLY A 159 -16.83 22.56 -13.16
C GLY A 159 -17.90 21.57 -12.71
N VAL A 160 -17.57 20.57 -11.89
CA VAL A 160 -18.52 19.56 -11.39
C VAL A 160 -18.96 19.95 -9.97
N SER A 161 -20.09 20.66 -9.89
CA SER A 161 -20.79 20.92 -8.64
C SER A 161 -21.57 19.65 -8.23
N ALA A 162 -21.20 19.04 -7.11
CA ALA A 162 -21.98 18.06 -6.35
C ALA A 162 -22.13 16.61 -6.86
N VAL A 163 -21.44 16.17 -7.92
CA VAL A 163 -21.41 14.75 -8.31
C VAL A 163 -20.01 14.17 -8.09
N GLY A 164 -19.93 12.98 -7.49
CA GLY A 164 -18.67 12.26 -7.28
C GLY A 164 -17.92 11.98 -8.59
N PRO A 165 -16.62 11.63 -8.54
CA PRO A 165 -15.82 11.31 -9.72
C PRO A 165 -16.49 10.28 -10.62
N THR A 166 -16.58 10.57 -11.92
CA THR A 166 -16.89 9.57 -12.94
C THR A 166 -15.71 8.61 -13.13
N ASP A 167 -15.93 7.45 -13.76
CA ASP A 167 -14.85 6.50 -14.08
C ASP A 167 -13.73 7.13 -14.92
N GLU A 168 -14.07 8.09 -15.80
CA GLU A 168 -13.08 8.87 -16.55
C GLU A 168 -12.24 9.79 -15.67
N ASP A 169 -12.84 10.39 -14.63
CA ASP A 169 -12.13 11.25 -13.70
C ASP A 169 -11.16 10.45 -12.84
N TRP A 170 -11.47 9.19 -12.51
CA TRP A 170 -10.56 8.33 -11.75
C TRP A 170 -9.26 8.04 -12.51
N ALA A 171 -9.34 7.76 -13.81
CA ALA A 171 -8.14 7.57 -14.63
C ALA A 171 -7.25 8.82 -14.66
N LEU A 172 -7.87 10.01 -14.77
CA LEU A 172 -7.16 11.29 -14.79
C LEU A 172 -6.56 11.66 -13.43
N VAL A 173 -7.28 11.40 -12.33
CA VAL A 173 -6.78 11.55 -10.94
C VAL A 173 -5.58 10.66 -10.69
N LEU A 174 -5.63 9.40 -11.11
CA LEU A 174 -4.53 8.47 -10.96
C LEU A 174 -3.31 8.94 -11.75
N LEU A 175 -3.48 9.25 -13.04
CA LEU A 175 -2.40 9.70 -13.92
C LEU A 175 -1.71 10.98 -13.42
N THR A 176 -2.50 11.95 -12.94
CA THR A 176 -1.97 13.21 -12.40
C THR A 176 -1.30 13.02 -11.04
N GLY A 177 -1.84 12.17 -10.16
CA GLY A 177 -1.19 11.81 -8.89
C GLY A 177 0.17 11.14 -9.09
N TRP A 178 0.29 10.26 -10.10
CA TRP A 178 1.54 9.58 -10.46
C TRP A 178 2.62 10.56 -10.89
N ALA A 179 2.28 11.41 -11.83
CA ALA A 179 3.23 12.37 -12.36
C ALA A 179 3.60 13.43 -11.31
N MET A 180 2.69 13.82 -10.41
CA MET A 180 3.00 14.68 -9.26
C MET A 180 4.05 14.04 -8.33
N SER A 181 3.88 12.75 -8.00
CA SER A 181 4.85 12.02 -7.17
C SER A 181 6.23 11.94 -7.83
N PHE A 182 6.28 11.76 -9.15
CA PHE A 182 7.52 11.78 -9.92
C PHE A 182 8.16 13.18 -9.95
N VAL A 183 7.37 14.25 -10.12
CA VAL A 183 7.86 15.64 -10.04
C VAL A 183 8.47 15.88 -8.66
N TYR A 184 7.80 15.50 -7.58
CA TYR A 184 8.33 15.65 -6.23
C TYR A 184 9.67 14.92 -6.07
N GLY A 185 9.79 13.69 -6.56
CA GLY A 185 11.07 12.97 -6.56
C GLY A 185 12.16 13.69 -7.34
N LEU A 186 11.86 14.19 -8.54
CA LEU A 186 12.82 14.93 -9.36
C LEU A 186 13.24 16.26 -8.75
N VAL A 187 12.29 17.03 -8.21
CA VAL A 187 12.55 18.28 -7.49
C VAL A 187 13.42 17.98 -6.27
N PHE A 188 13.07 16.94 -5.50
CA PHE A 188 13.84 16.49 -4.35
C PHE A 188 15.29 16.20 -4.75
N PHE A 189 15.55 15.31 -5.72
CA PHE A 189 16.92 15.01 -6.12
C PHE A 189 17.64 16.19 -6.79
N ARG A 190 16.91 17.13 -7.41
CA ARG A 190 17.51 18.28 -8.09
C ARG A 190 17.89 19.41 -7.15
N TRP A 191 17.11 19.62 -6.07
CA TRP A 191 17.18 20.81 -5.23
C TRP A 191 17.41 20.53 -3.75
N VAL A 192 17.39 19.27 -3.31
CA VAL A 192 17.83 18.95 -1.95
C VAL A 192 19.31 19.28 -1.83
N PRO A 193 19.69 20.12 -0.85
CA PRO A 193 21.08 20.47 -0.65
C PRO A 193 21.87 19.22 -0.23
N PRO A 194 23.17 19.12 -0.60
CA PRO A 194 24.01 17.98 -0.25
C PRO A 194 24.14 17.78 1.26
N ALA A 195 23.91 18.83 2.05
CA ALA A 195 23.77 18.78 3.49
C ALA A 195 22.47 19.47 3.89
N LEU A 196 21.63 18.77 4.65
CA LEU A 196 20.42 19.37 5.21
C LEU A 196 20.79 20.33 6.35
N PRO A 197 20.03 21.43 6.55
CA PRO A 197 20.25 22.35 7.66
C PRO A 197 20.19 21.64 9.02
N ALA A 198 20.95 22.13 10.00
CA ALA A 198 21.03 21.50 11.34
C ALA A 198 19.67 21.32 12.04
N TRP A 199 18.69 22.21 11.78
CA TRP A 199 17.35 22.10 12.35
C TRP A 199 16.58 20.86 11.89
N THR A 200 16.99 20.22 10.78
CA THR A 200 16.39 18.97 10.27
C THR A 200 16.91 17.71 10.96
N ALA A 201 17.98 17.82 11.77
CA ALA A 201 18.55 16.68 12.51
C ALA A 201 17.52 15.86 13.33
N PRO A 202 16.49 16.46 13.97
CA PRO A 202 15.38 15.73 14.59
C PRO A 202 14.65 14.80 13.62
N ILE A 203 14.36 15.28 12.41
CA ILE A 203 13.58 14.59 11.38
C ILE A 203 14.43 13.49 10.74
N VAL A 204 15.72 13.76 10.51
CA VAL A 204 16.68 12.76 10.00
C VAL A 204 16.79 11.57 10.95
N ALA A 205 16.66 11.78 12.28
CA ALA A 205 16.65 10.69 13.24
C ALA A 205 15.49 9.72 13.00
N VAL A 206 14.31 10.23 12.63
CA VAL A 206 13.14 9.39 12.31
C VAL A 206 13.42 8.52 11.08
N GLY A 207 14.00 9.10 10.02
CA GLY A 207 14.33 8.36 8.80
C GLY A 207 15.39 7.28 9.00
N ARG A 208 16.32 7.47 9.95
CA ARG A 208 17.32 6.46 10.33
C ARG A 208 16.74 5.28 11.12
N MET A 209 15.51 5.41 11.60
CA MET A 209 14.75 4.41 12.35
C MET A 209 13.41 4.13 11.66
N ALA A 210 13.37 4.17 10.32
CA ALA A 210 12.13 4.09 9.56
C ALA A 210 11.27 2.86 9.88
N PHE A 211 11.88 1.67 10.01
CA PHE A 211 11.14 0.44 10.32
C PHE A 211 10.70 0.42 11.78
N THR A 212 11.56 0.81 12.72
CA THR A 212 11.17 0.96 14.13
C THR A 212 10.01 1.94 14.28
N ASN A 213 10.08 3.11 13.64
CA ASN A 213 9.06 4.15 13.74
C ASN A 213 7.75 3.75 13.06
N TYR A 214 7.81 3.02 11.95
CA TYR A 214 6.63 2.47 11.30
C TYR A 214 5.87 1.51 12.22
N ILE A 215 6.58 0.62 12.92
CA ILE A 215 5.92 -0.28 13.87
C ILE A 215 5.46 0.49 15.12
N LEU A 216 6.29 1.39 15.65
CA LEU A 216 5.94 2.19 16.83
C LEU A 216 4.68 3.01 16.59
N GLN A 217 4.58 3.74 15.47
CA GLN A 217 3.38 4.52 15.16
C GLN A 217 2.15 3.64 14.94
N THR A 218 2.29 2.45 14.33
CA THR A 218 1.15 1.54 14.16
C THR A 218 0.67 1.02 15.51
N VAL A 219 1.58 0.62 16.40
CA VAL A 219 1.24 0.18 17.76
C VAL A 219 0.57 1.31 18.55
N LEU A 220 1.10 2.54 18.48
CA LEU A 220 0.53 3.70 19.14
C LEU A 220 -0.85 4.04 18.57
N ALA A 221 -0.98 4.16 17.25
CA ALA A 221 -2.24 4.53 16.59
C ALA A 221 -3.32 3.47 16.84
N VAL A 222 -3.05 2.20 16.57
CA VAL A 222 -4.00 1.10 16.79
C VAL A 222 -4.30 0.94 18.29
N GLY A 223 -3.28 1.05 19.14
CA GLY A 223 -3.44 0.97 20.59
C GLY A 223 -4.36 2.06 21.13
N LEU A 224 -4.15 3.31 20.74
CA LEU A 224 -5.00 4.44 21.12
C LEU A 224 -6.43 4.24 20.61
N MET A 225 -6.59 3.87 19.33
CA MET A 225 -7.91 3.66 18.73
C MET A 225 -8.69 2.55 19.44
N ARG A 226 -8.02 1.46 19.82
CA ARG A 226 -8.64 0.34 20.56
C ARG A 226 -8.95 0.71 22.01
N LEU A 227 -7.98 1.31 22.71
CA LEU A 227 -8.11 1.62 24.14
C LEU A 227 -9.26 2.60 24.39
N PHE A 228 -9.41 3.60 23.52
CA PHE A 228 -10.43 4.63 23.62
C PHE A 228 -11.66 4.38 22.75
N ARG A 229 -11.72 3.23 22.05
CA ARG A 229 -12.82 2.85 21.13
C ARG A 229 -13.17 3.95 20.11
N LEU A 230 -12.14 4.54 19.52
CA LEU A 230 -12.26 5.72 18.64
C LEU A 230 -12.56 5.39 17.18
N TYR A 231 -12.61 4.11 16.80
CA TYR A 231 -12.88 3.70 15.41
C TYR A 231 -14.24 4.22 14.93
N GLY A 232 -14.21 5.06 13.89
CA GLY A 232 -15.41 5.67 13.30
C GLY A 232 -16.04 6.78 14.15
N ALA A 233 -15.43 7.14 15.28
CA ALA A 233 -15.91 8.16 16.20
C ALA A 233 -15.07 9.45 16.17
N THR A 234 -14.01 9.50 15.35
CA THR A 234 -13.11 10.65 15.22
C THR A 234 -13.38 11.45 13.95
N THR A 235 -13.18 12.75 14.04
CA THR A 235 -13.14 13.66 12.90
C THR A 235 -11.76 13.64 12.23
N LEU A 236 -11.69 14.04 10.97
CA LEU A 236 -10.41 14.19 10.25
C LEU A 236 -9.42 15.11 10.99
N ALA A 237 -9.92 16.18 11.61
CA ALA A 237 -9.08 17.11 12.37
C ALA A 237 -8.42 16.44 13.58
N GLU A 238 -9.19 15.63 14.32
CA GLU A 238 -8.68 14.86 15.46
C GLU A 238 -7.67 13.80 15.02
N GLU A 239 -7.92 13.14 13.88
CA GLU A 239 -6.99 12.16 13.30
C GLU A 239 -5.66 12.81 12.89
N LEU A 240 -5.71 14.00 12.27
CA LEU A 240 -4.51 14.75 11.89
C LEU A 240 -3.72 15.23 13.12
N LEU A 241 -4.42 15.68 14.17
CA LEU A 241 -3.79 16.07 15.44
C LEU A 241 -3.14 14.86 16.13
N ALA A 242 -3.83 13.73 16.18
CA ALA A 242 -3.29 12.49 16.73
C ALA A 242 -2.06 12.01 15.92
N ALA A 243 -2.12 12.04 14.58
CA ALA A 243 -1.01 11.69 13.71
C ALA A 243 0.20 12.63 13.94
N GLY A 244 -0.04 13.94 14.06
CA GLY A 244 1.00 14.92 14.39
C GLY A 244 1.64 14.66 15.76
N ALA A 245 0.84 14.32 16.77
CA ALA A 245 1.32 13.98 18.10
C ALA A 245 2.17 12.70 18.11
N ILE A 246 1.70 11.63 17.45
CA ILE A 246 2.44 10.37 17.29
C ILE A 246 3.76 10.62 16.55
N TYR A 247 3.74 11.43 15.50
CA TYR A 247 4.96 11.80 14.78
C TYR A 247 5.93 12.59 15.66
N GLY A 248 5.43 13.51 16.49
CA GLY A 248 6.23 14.21 17.50
C GLY A 248 6.92 13.26 18.49
N VAL A 249 6.19 12.24 18.97
CA VAL A 249 6.74 11.16 19.81
C VAL A 249 7.85 10.41 19.07
N ASN A 250 7.62 10.02 17.81
CA ASN A 250 8.63 9.34 16.99
C ASN A 250 9.92 10.17 16.85
N VAL A 251 9.80 11.49 16.63
CA VAL A 251 10.96 12.40 16.57
C VAL A 251 11.72 12.40 17.89
N ALA A 252 11.01 12.55 19.02
CA ALA A 252 11.63 12.59 20.35
C ALA A 252 12.34 11.26 20.68
N VAL A 253 11.65 10.14 20.51
CA VAL A 253 12.17 8.79 20.77
C VAL A 253 13.37 8.48 19.87
N SER A 254 13.25 8.77 18.56
CA SER A 254 14.34 8.51 17.61
C SER A 254 15.60 9.29 17.95
N ARG A 255 15.46 10.58 18.29
CA ARG A 255 16.61 11.41 18.72
C ARG A 255 17.26 10.86 19.98
N PHE A 256 16.45 10.52 20.99
CA PHE A 256 16.96 10.00 22.25
C PHE A 256 17.69 8.66 22.06
N TRP A 257 17.10 7.77 21.25
CA TRP A 257 17.64 6.44 20.98
C TRP A 257 18.97 6.51 20.23
N LEU A 258 19.02 7.26 19.14
CA LEU A 258 20.22 7.36 18.30
C LEU A 258 21.39 8.09 18.97
N ARG A 259 21.18 8.77 20.10
CA ARG A 259 22.29 9.26 20.93
C ARG A 259 23.10 8.12 21.55
N ARG A 260 22.48 6.97 21.83
CA ARG A 260 23.09 5.82 22.51
C ARG A 260 23.39 4.65 21.58
N TYR A 261 22.60 4.51 20.51
CA TYR A 261 22.64 3.34 19.63
C TYR A 261 22.89 3.72 18.17
N ARG A 262 23.38 2.76 17.38
CA ARG A 262 23.68 2.94 15.95
C ARG A 262 22.46 2.84 15.05
N PHE A 263 21.55 1.93 15.40
CA PHE A 263 20.36 1.55 14.64
C PHE A 263 19.14 1.59 15.55
N GLY A 264 17.94 1.71 14.98
CA GLY A 264 16.73 1.38 15.72
C GLY A 264 16.68 -0.12 16.07
N PRO A 265 15.94 -0.50 17.13
CA PRO A 265 15.88 -1.87 17.60
C PRO A 265 15.40 -2.84 16.51
N LEU A 266 14.38 -2.47 15.72
CA LEU A 266 13.86 -3.35 14.69
C LEU A 266 14.77 -3.42 13.47
N GLU A 267 15.43 -2.33 13.08
CA GLU A 267 16.46 -2.35 12.04
C GLU A 267 17.64 -3.24 12.45
N TRP A 268 18.02 -3.21 13.73
CA TRP A 268 19.09 -4.06 14.26
C TRP A 268 18.70 -5.54 14.21
N LEU A 269 17.51 -5.90 14.70
CA LEU A 269 16.99 -7.27 14.62
C LEU A 269 16.91 -7.76 13.18
N TRP A 270 16.37 -6.94 12.28
CA TRP A 270 16.28 -7.26 10.85
C TRP A 270 17.66 -7.53 10.24
N ARG A 271 18.65 -6.70 10.55
CA ARG A 271 20.02 -6.87 10.05
C ARG A 271 20.67 -8.14 10.61
N MET A 272 20.49 -8.43 11.90
CA MET A 272 21.01 -9.67 12.48
C MET A 272 20.38 -10.90 11.82
N GLY A 273 19.06 -10.90 11.61
CA GLY A 273 18.35 -11.97 10.93
C GLY A 273 18.80 -12.14 9.47
N THR A 274 18.97 -11.04 8.74
CA THR A 274 19.38 -11.07 7.32
C THR A 274 20.82 -11.55 7.14
N TYR A 275 21.75 -11.05 7.96
CA TYR A 275 23.18 -11.34 7.79
C TYR A 275 23.65 -12.56 8.60
N GLY A 276 22.79 -13.14 9.45
CA GLY A 276 23.13 -14.28 10.31
C GLY A 276 24.30 -14.01 11.28
N ARG A 277 24.60 -12.74 11.57
CA ARG A 277 25.74 -12.34 12.39
C ARG A 277 25.34 -11.33 13.46
N TRP A 278 25.99 -11.42 14.60
CA TRP A 278 25.85 -10.43 15.67
C TRP A 278 26.46 -9.09 15.23
N ILE A 279 25.69 -8.02 15.33
CA ILE A 279 26.14 -6.66 15.01
C ILE A 279 26.03 -5.85 16.30
N SER A 280 27.06 -5.07 16.65
CA SER A 280 26.97 -4.21 17.85
C SER A 280 25.88 -3.14 17.69
N LEU A 281 24.97 -3.10 18.66
CA LEU A 281 23.88 -2.12 18.73
C LEU A 281 24.37 -0.76 19.29
N ARG A 282 25.31 -0.79 20.23
CA ARG A 282 25.91 0.42 20.84
C ARG A 282 26.93 1.04 19.90
N ARG A 283 27.07 2.36 20.00
CA ARG A 283 27.98 3.14 19.17
C ARG A 283 29.44 2.79 19.37
#